data_AF-A0A024GUW7-F1
#
_entry.id   AF-A0A024GUW7-F1
#
_cell.length_a   1.000
_cell.length_b   1.000
_cell.length_c   1.000
_cell.angle_alpha   90.00
_cell.angle_beta   90.00
_cell.angle_gamma   90.00
#
_symmetry.space_group_name_H-M   'P 1'
#
loop_
_entity.id
_entity.type
_entity.pdbx_description
1 polymer ?
#
loop_
_entity_poly.entity_id
_entity_poly.type
_entity_poly.pdbx_seq_one_letter_code
_entity_poly.pdbx_strand_id
1 'polypeptide(L)' 'MQFCPCCGNILLIEPSPDGMRLFCQTCPYVYRIQTRIEKRVKLHRKQVDDILGGDEAWDKVEKTEGDR' A
#
# COMPACT_ATOMS: atom_id res chain seq x y z
N MET A 1 0.09 7.22 -11.67
CA MET A 1 1.57 7.38 -11.66
C MET A 1 1.91 8.61 -12.48
N GLN A 2 3.04 9.29 -12.27
CA GLN A 2 3.37 10.53 -13.02
C GLN A 2 4.40 10.22 -14.11
N PHE A 3 4.13 10.64 -15.33
CA PHE A 3 4.96 10.36 -16.52
C PHE A 3 5.51 11.66 -17.10
N CYS A 4 6.69 11.58 -17.71
CA CYS A 4 7.30 12.70 -18.40
C CYS A 4 6.58 12.97 -19.74
N PRO A 5 6.19 14.21 -20.05
CA PRO A 5 5.55 14.54 -21.32
C PRO A 5 6.48 14.43 -22.54
N CYS A 6 7.80 14.46 -22.34
CA CYS A 6 8.77 14.43 -23.44
C CYS A 6 9.15 13.00 -23.87
N CYS A 7 9.24 12.05 -22.94
CA CYS A 7 9.76 10.70 -23.21
C CYS A 7 8.87 9.57 -22.70
N GLY A 8 7.75 9.86 -22.03
CA GLY A 8 6.83 8.84 -21.51
C GLY A 8 7.36 8.04 -20.32
N ASN A 9 8.59 8.31 -19.86
CA ASN A 9 9.18 7.61 -18.72
C ASN A 9 8.60 8.06 -17.37
N ILE A 10 8.69 7.20 -16.37
CA ILE A 10 8.24 7.49 -15.00
C ILE A 10 9.13 8.57 -14.39
N LEU A 11 8.50 9.57 -13.77
CA LEU A 11 9.20 10.60 -13.02
C LEU A 11 9.57 10.10 -11.62
N LEU A 12 10.80 10.35 -11.21
CA LEU A 12 11.32 10.06 -9.88
C LEU A 12 11.34 11.32 -9.02
N ILE A 13 11.33 11.14 -7.69
CA ILE A 13 11.34 12.24 -6.72
C ILE A 13 12.77 12.45 -6.22
N GLU A 14 13.21 13.70 -6.17
CA GLU A 14 14.50 14.10 -5.63
C GLU A 14 14.36 15.35 -4.74
N PRO A 15 15.13 15.46 -3.64
CA PRO A 15 15.22 16.69 -2.86
C PRO A 15 16.04 17.76 -3.60
N SER A 16 15.53 18.99 -3.60
CA SER A 16 16.18 20.21 -4.11
C SER A 16 16.23 21.24 -2.99
N PRO A 17 17.16 22.22 -3.01
CA PRO A 17 17.18 23.31 -2.02
C PRO A 17 15.85 24.06 -1.92
N ASP A 18 15.11 24.18 -3.03
CA ASP A 18 13.80 24.83 -3.10
C ASP A 18 12.61 23.90 -2.74
N GLY A 19 12.86 22.65 -2.31
CA GLY A 19 11.83 21.66 -1.98
C GLY A 19 11.91 20.36 -2.79
N MET A 20 10.83 19.58 -2.85
CA MET A 20 10.79 18.33 -3.61
C MET A 20 10.56 18.58 -5.10
N ARG A 21 11.35 17.92 -5.97
CA ARG A 21 11.20 17.97 -7.43
C ARG A 21 10.98 16.57 -8.01
N LEU A 22 10.17 16.51 -9.07
CA LEU A 22 10.05 15.37 -9.96
C LEU A 22 11.00 15.54 -11.12
N PHE A 23 11.83 14.54 -11.40
CA PHE A 23 12.78 14.58 -12.51
C PHE A 23 12.69 13.29 -13.33
N CYS A 24 13.07 13.38 -14.60
CA CYS A 24 13.22 12.22 -15.46
C CYS A 24 14.70 11.79 -15.50
N GLN A 25 14.96 10.47 -15.53
CA GLN A 25 16.33 9.96 -15.66
C GLN A 25 16.88 10.07 -17.10
N THR A 26 16.01 10.09 -18.11
CA THR A 26 16.43 10.02 -19.52
C THR A 26 16.35 11.36 -20.26
N CYS A 27 15.76 12.39 -19.66
CA CYS A 27 15.64 13.71 -20.27
C CYS A 27 15.75 14.82 -19.21
N PRO A 28 16.11 16.06 -19.58
CA PRO A 28 16.30 17.17 -18.64
C PRO A 28 14.98 17.76 -18.10
N TYR A 29 13.88 17.01 -18.19
CA TYR A 29 12.58 17.46 -17.68
C TYR A 29 12.56 17.44 -16.15
N VAL A 30 12.27 18.60 -15.57
CA VAL A 30 12.14 18.79 -14.12
C VAL A 30 10.85 19.52 -13.82
N TYR A 31 10.09 19.01 -12.85
CA TYR A 31 8.86 19.60 -12.36
C TYR A 31 8.94 19.83 -10.85
N ARG A 32 8.72 21.06 -10.40
CA ARG A 32 8.75 21.41 -8.97
C ARG A 32 7.39 21.13 -8.34
N ILE A 33 7.37 20.39 -7.23
CA ILE A 33 6.12 20.07 -6.52
C ILE A 33 5.68 21.31 -5.72
N GLN A 34 4.65 22.01 -6.20
CA GLN A 34 4.10 23.20 -5.52
C GLN A 34 2.98 22.85 -4.54
N THR A 35 2.27 21.75 -4.77
CA THR A 35 1.12 21.32 -3.98
C THR A 35 1.33 19.93 -3.41
N ARG A 36 0.62 19.62 -2.32
CA ARG A 36 0.68 18.31 -1.69
C ARG A 36 0.05 17.25 -2.60
N ILE A 37 0.83 16.23 -2.97
CA ILE A 37 0.37 15.07 -3.76
C ILE A 37 0.21 13.88 -2.80
N GLU A 38 -1.00 13.34 -2.68
CA GLU A 38 -1.27 12.12 -1.92
C GLU A 38 -1.98 11.06 -2.76
N LYS A 39 -1.60 9.79 -2.58
CA LYS A 39 -2.27 8.64 -3.20
C LYS A 39 -2.66 7.67 -2.10
N ARG A 40 -3.96 7.57 -1.84
CA ARG A 40 -4.50 6.62 -0.86
C ARG A 40 -4.90 5.34 -1.58
N VAL A 41 -4.29 4.22 -1.20
CA VAL A 41 -4.70 2.89 -1.65
C VAL A 41 -5.53 2.27 -0.54
N LYS A 42 -6.81 1.98 -0.82
CA LYS A 42 -7.67 1.24 0.13
C LYS A 42 -7.31 -0.24 0.01
N LEU A 43 -6.71 -0.78 1.07
CA LEU A 43 -6.38 -2.20 1.15
C LEU A 43 -7.65 -2.96 1.57
N HIS A 44 -8.05 -3.94 0.77
CA HIS A 44 -9.07 -4.90 1.19
C HIS A 44 -8.40 -5.94 2.10
N ARG A 45 -9.01 -6.21 3.26
CA ARG A 45 -8.57 -7.31 4.11
C ARG A 45 -8.78 -8.61 3.34
N LYS A 46 -7.78 -9.48 3.33
CA LYS A 46 -7.95 -10.84 2.83
C LYS A 46 -9.07 -11.49 3.66
N GLN A 47 -10.03 -12.13 3.00
CA GLN A 47 -10.99 -12.97 3.72
C GLN A 47 -10.19 -14.10 4.39
N VAL A 48 -10.48 -14.34 5.67
CA VAL A 48 -9.89 -15.48 6.39
C VAL A 48 -10.51 -16.71 5.75
N ASP A 49 -9.74 -17.45 4.95
CA ASP A 49 -10.15 -18.76 4.48
C ASP A 49 -10.34 -19.67 5.72
N ASP A 50 -11.40 -20.47 5.74
CA ASP A 50 -11.83 -21.35 6.85
C ASP A 50 -10.84 -22.49 7.16
N ILE A 51 -9.60 -22.15 7.51
CA ILE A 51 -8.54 -23.12 7.81
C ILE A 51 -8.49 -23.44 9.33
N LEU A 52 -9.31 -22.77 10.14
CA LEU A 52 -9.38 -22.96 11.60
C LEU A 52 -10.68 -23.62 12.10
N GLY A 53 -11.54 -24.08 11.20
CA GLY A 53 -12.90 -24.47 11.54
C GLY A 53 -13.70 -23.25 11.97
N GLY A 54 -14.89 -23.06 11.42
CA GLY A 54 -15.76 -21.96 11.82
C GLY A 54 -16.07 -21.96 13.32
N ASP A 55 -16.87 -20.99 13.77
CA ASP A 55 -17.28 -20.86 15.18
C ASP A 55 -17.84 -22.17 15.77
N GLU A 56 -18.41 -23.04 14.93
CA GLU A 56 -18.91 -24.37 15.29
C GLU A 56 -17.83 -25.35 15.81
N ALA A 57 -16.55 -25.17 15.45
CA ALA A 57 -15.46 -26.02 15.91
C ALA A 57 -15.03 -25.68 17.35
N TRP A 58 -15.27 -24.45 17.81
CA TRP A 58 -14.97 -24.00 19.16
C TRP A 58 -16.12 -24.25 20.13
N ASP A 59 -17.37 -24.31 19.65
CA ASP A 59 -18.55 -24.63 20.47
C ASP A 59 -18.61 -26.08 20.96
N LYS A 60 -17.89 -27.00 20.29
CA LYS A 60 -17.86 -28.43 20.64
C LYS A 60 -16.58 -28.90 21.33
N VAL A 61 -15.70 -27.98 21.75
CA VAL A 61 -14.59 -28.36 22.65
C VAL A 61 -15.17 -28.59 24.04
N GLU A 62 -15.63 -29.82 24.27
CA GLU A 62 -16.13 -30.27 25.56
C GLU A 62 -15.09 -30.01 26.65
N LYS A 63 -15.43 -29.15 27.62
CA LYS A 63 -14.74 -29.11 28.91
C LYS A 63 -15.20 -30.34 29.66
N THR A 64 -14.37 -31.39 29.67
CA THR A 64 -14.60 -32.54 30.53
C THR A 64 -14.48 -32.04 31.98
N GLU A 65 -15.63 -31.86 32.64
CA GLU A 65 -15.67 -31.73 34.10
C GLU A 65 -15.17 -33.05 34.67
N GLY A 66 -14.01 -32.99 35.33
CA GLY A 66 -13.44 -34.14 36.03
C GLY A 66 -14.29 -34.46 37.25
N ASP A 67 -15.18 -35.45 37.12
CA ASP A 67 -15.82 -36.10 38.25
C ASP A 67 -14.82 -37.06 38.92
N ARG A 68 -14.23 -36.62 40.04
CA ARG A 68 -13.72 -37.46 41.12
C ARG A 68 -13.68 -36.69 42.43
#